data_AF-A0A9D1CBB3-F1
#
_entry.id   AF-A0A9D1CBB3-F1
#
_cell.length_a   1.000
_cell.length_b   1.000
_cell.length_c   1.000
_cell.angle_alpha   90.00
_cell.angle_beta   90.00
_cell.angle_gamma   90.00
#
_symmetry.space_group_name_H-M   'P 1'
#
loop_
_entity.id
_entity.type
_entity.pdbx_description
1 polymer ?
#
loop_
_entity_poly.entity_id
_entity_poly.type
_entity_poly.pdbx_seq_one_letter_code
_entity_poly.pdbx_strand_id
1 'polypeptide(L)'
;MNILVVIALCAVSVAAIADPLLGLPVMPIPADNLQNPEKIALGKKLFHDARFSRTRSVSCASCHQSSKAFTDGLEKAIGVKGTIGVRNTPTLLNAGFFEQLFLDGREPSLETQALKPILNRIEHGLSDSKSIIKIITTDVDYLAQFKKVFGVDKATMSTVHMEKAIA
;
A
#
# COMPACT_ATOMS: atom_id res chain seq x y z
N MET A 1 -42.65 -36.36 -40.36
CA MET A 1 -41.91 -35.08 -40.37
C MET A 1 -41.18 -35.01 -39.03
N ASN A 2 -40.00 -35.64 -38.93
CA ASN A 2 -39.25 -35.75 -37.67
C ASN A 2 -38.08 -34.76 -37.71
N ILE A 3 -38.16 -33.74 -36.85
CA ILE A 3 -37.11 -32.75 -36.67
C ILE A 3 -36.04 -33.37 -35.76
N LEU A 4 -34.85 -33.61 -36.31
CA LEU A 4 -33.65 -33.98 -35.55
C LEU A 4 -33.12 -32.72 -34.86
N VAL A 5 -33.22 -32.65 -33.53
CA VAL A 5 -32.57 -31.59 -32.75
C VAL A 5 -31.14 -32.05 -32.45
N VAL A 6 -30.17 -31.43 -33.14
CA VAL A 6 -28.74 -31.62 -32.85
C VAL A 6 -28.38 -30.70 -31.68
N ILE A 7 -28.25 -31.26 -30.49
CA ILE A 7 -27.72 -30.55 -29.32
C ILE A 7 -26.20 -30.46 -29.50
N ALA A 8 -25.72 -29.28 -29.89
CA ALA A 8 -24.30 -28.99 -29.90
C ALA A 8 -23.80 -28.89 -28.44
N LEU A 9 -23.08 -29.91 -27.99
CA LEU A 9 -22.43 -29.93 -26.69
C LEU A 9 -21.18 -29.03 -26.77
N CYS A 10 -21.34 -27.73 -26.45
CA CYS A 10 -20.20 -26.86 -26.21
C CYS A 10 -19.49 -27.32 -24.93
N ALA A 11 -18.37 -28.03 -25.09
CA ALA A 11 -17.47 -28.32 -23.99
C ALA A 11 -16.83 -27.01 -23.52
N VAL A 12 -17.38 -26.41 -22.47
CA VAL A 12 -16.71 -25.33 -21.74
C VAL A 12 -15.57 -25.98 -20.97
N SER A 13 -14.35 -25.80 -21.46
CA SER A 13 -13.15 -26.17 -20.70
C SER A 13 -13.01 -25.17 -19.55
N VAL A 14 -13.51 -25.56 -18.38
CA VAL A 14 -13.14 -24.90 -17.13
C VAL A 14 -11.70 -25.31 -16.87
N ALA A 15 -10.74 -24.47 -17.26
CA ALA A 15 -9.37 -24.61 -16.80
C ALA A 15 -9.39 -24.48 -15.28
N ALA A 16 -9.25 -25.60 -14.59
CA ALA A 16 -9.06 -25.62 -13.15
C ALA A 16 -7.76 -24.85 -12.86
N ILE A 17 -7.88 -23.63 -12.34
CA ILE A 17 -6.76 -22.95 -11.70
C ILE A 17 -6.44 -23.83 -10.50
N ALA A 18 -5.31 -24.53 -10.56
CA ALA A 18 -4.82 -25.33 -9.46
C ALA A 18 -4.58 -24.37 -8.28
N ASP A 19 -5.52 -24.36 -7.33
CA ASP A 19 -5.35 -23.67 -6.06
C ASP A 19 -4.27 -24.44 -5.29
N PRO A 20 -3.07 -23.85 -5.07
CA PRO A 20 -2.02 -24.57 -4.38
C PRO A 20 -2.46 -24.72 -2.93
N LEU A 21 -2.93 -25.91 -2.55
CA LEU A 21 -3.36 -26.27 -1.18
C LEU A 21 -2.33 -25.95 -0.07
N LEU A 22 -1.09 -25.60 -0.44
CA LEU A 22 0.03 -25.27 0.46
C LEU A 22 0.78 -23.98 0.08
N GLY A 23 0.29 -23.19 -0.88
CA GLY A 23 0.96 -21.97 -1.37
C GLY A 23 0.08 -20.74 -1.29
N LEU A 24 0.69 -19.55 -1.21
CA LEU A 24 -0.06 -18.31 -1.44
C LEU A 24 -0.48 -18.25 -2.92
N PRO A 25 -1.71 -17.81 -3.22
CA PRO A 25 -2.11 -17.59 -4.60
C PRO A 25 -1.26 -16.47 -5.22
N VAL A 26 -1.37 -16.31 -6.54
CA VAL A 26 -0.79 -15.13 -7.19
C VAL A 26 -1.40 -13.88 -6.56
N MET A 27 -0.54 -12.99 -6.04
CA MET A 27 -1.00 -11.76 -5.42
C MET A 27 -1.77 -10.92 -6.44
N PRO A 28 -2.98 -10.44 -6.10
CA PRO A 28 -3.71 -9.54 -6.98
C PRO A 28 -2.95 -8.22 -7.09
N ILE A 29 -2.52 -7.86 -8.30
CA ILE A 29 -1.89 -6.57 -8.60
C ILE A 29 -2.91 -5.70 -9.35
N PRO A 30 -3.28 -4.51 -8.82
CA PRO A 30 -4.19 -3.61 -9.51
C PRO A 30 -3.65 -3.19 -10.88
N ALA A 31 -4.52 -3.21 -11.90
CA ALA A 31 -4.14 -2.87 -13.28
C ALA A 31 -3.62 -1.43 -13.41
N ASP A 32 -4.08 -0.52 -12.54
CA ASP A 32 -3.66 0.88 -12.51
C ASP A 32 -2.48 1.12 -11.55
N ASN A 33 -1.94 0.08 -10.91
CA ASN A 33 -0.77 0.14 -10.04
C ASN A 33 0.21 -1.04 -10.26
N LEU A 34 0.58 -1.29 -11.52
CA LEU A 34 1.58 -2.32 -11.86
C LEU A 34 2.93 -2.05 -11.18
N GLN A 35 3.55 -3.10 -10.67
CA GLN A 35 4.82 -3.05 -9.95
C GLN A 35 6.01 -3.13 -10.91
N ASN A 36 7.07 -2.37 -10.60
CA ASN A 36 8.37 -2.46 -11.28
C ASN A 36 9.50 -2.16 -10.26
N PRO A 37 10.75 -2.55 -10.55
CA PRO A 37 11.86 -2.40 -9.60
C PRO A 37 12.05 -0.96 -9.09
N GLU A 38 11.89 0.04 -9.95
CA GLU A 38 12.01 1.44 -9.57
C GLU A 38 10.89 1.90 -8.63
N LYS A 39 9.64 1.52 -8.89
CA LYS A 39 8.50 1.82 -8.03
C LYS A 39 8.67 1.17 -6.66
N ILE A 40 9.08 -0.09 -6.62
CA ILE A 40 9.35 -0.84 -5.38
C ILE A 40 10.47 -0.15 -4.58
N ALA A 41 11.54 0.28 -5.24
CA ALA A 41 12.63 1.00 -4.58
C ALA A 41 12.17 2.37 -4.02
N LEU A 42 11.36 3.11 -4.77
CA LEU A 42 10.76 4.37 -4.32
C LEU A 42 9.82 4.14 -3.12
N GLY A 43 8.95 3.14 -3.19
CA GLY A 43 8.08 2.71 -2.09
C GLY A 43 8.85 2.38 -0.83
N LYS A 44 9.89 1.54 -0.95
CA LYS A 44 10.77 1.20 0.16
C LYS A 44 11.44 2.44 0.76
N LYS A 45 11.89 3.39 -0.06
CA LYS A 45 12.45 4.66 0.41
C LYS A 45 11.42 5.46 1.22
N LEU A 46 10.21 5.63 0.69
CA LEU A 46 9.11 6.33 1.38
C LEU A 46 8.74 5.65 2.71
N PHE A 47 8.67 4.31 2.72
CA PHE A 47 8.31 3.51 3.90
C PHE A 47 9.24 3.74 5.11
N HIS A 48 10.52 4.06 4.85
CA HIS A 48 11.53 4.29 5.88
C HIS A 48 11.80 5.79 6.14
N ASP A 49 11.16 6.71 5.41
CA ASP A 49 11.46 8.12 5.49
C ASP A 49 10.63 8.83 6.57
N ALA A 50 11.29 9.13 7.69
CA ALA A 50 10.64 9.80 8.81
C ALA A 50 10.21 11.24 8.50
N ARG A 51 10.68 11.86 7.40
CA ARG A 51 10.26 13.22 6.99
C ARG A 51 8.76 13.32 6.75
N PHE A 52 8.08 12.21 6.47
CA PHE A 52 6.62 12.13 6.36
C PHE A 52 5.91 12.02 7.72
N SER A 53 6.53 12.49 8.80
CA SER A 53 5.91 12.70 10.11
C SER A 53 6.17 14.11 10.62
N ARG A 54 5.25 14.64 11.43
CA ARG A 54 5.32 16.01 11.97
C ARG A 54 6.59 16.29 12.77
N THR A 55 7.12 15.28 13.44
CA THR A 55 8.34 15.40 14.27
C THR A 55 9.59 14.87 13.57
N ARG A 56 9.48 14.43 12.32
CA ARG A 56 10.56 13.79 11.56
C ARG A 56 11.19 12.58 12.29
N SER A 57 10.40 11.88 13.10
CA SER A 57 10.87 10.80 13.99
C SER A 57 10.13 9.47 13.80
N VAL A 58 9.03 9.47 13.06
CA VAL A 58 8.20 8.27 12.80
C VAL A 58 8.14 8.03 11.29
N SER A 59 8.30 6.78 10.89
CA SER A 59 8.09 6.28 9.52
C SER A 59 7.18 5.05 9.58
N CYS A 60 6.75 4.52 8.43
CA CYS A 60 5.99 3.26 8.40
C CYS A 60 6.77 2.13 9.10
N ALA A 61 8.09 2.09 8.87
CA ALA A 61 9.02 1.14 9.49
C ALA A 61 9.15 1.27 11.02
N SER A 62 8.71 2.37 11.63
CA SER A 62 8.72 2.53 13.09
C SER A 62 7.72 1.58 13.76
N CYS A 63 6.53 1.41 13.17
CA CYS A 63 5.48 0.52 13.67
C CYS A 63 5.49 -0.84 12.95
N HIS A 64 5.90 -0.89 11.68
CA HIS A 64 5.94 -2.12 10.88
C HIS A 64 7.37 -2.62 10.70
N GLN A 65 7.95 -3.18 11.77
CA GLN A 65 9.37 -3.56 11.83
C GLN A 65 9.59 -4.92 11.18
N SER A 66 10.45 -5.00 10.17
CA SER A 66 10.74 -6.25 9.45
C SER A 66 11.27 -7.37 10.36
N SER A 67 12.06 -7.03 11.38
CA SER A 67 12.56 -7.97 12.40
C SER A 67 11.48 -8.55 13.30
N LYS A 68 10.28 -7.96 13.29
CA LYS A 68 9.10 -8.40 14.07
C LYS A 68 7.94 -8.74 13.14
N ALA A 69 8.23 -9.36 12.00
CA ALA A 69 7.22 -9.74 11.02
C ALA A 69 6.32 -8.56 10.60
N PHE A 70 6.91 -7.37 10.41
CA PHE A 70 6.21 -6.12 10.07
C PHE A 70 5.13 -5.69 11.08
N THR A 71 5.36 -5.98 12.36
CA THR A 71 4.65 -5.41 13.52
C THR A 71 5.63 -4.61 14.39
N ASP A 72 5.16 -4.06 15.52
CA ASP A 72 6.01 -3.43 16.54
C ASP A 72 6.20 -4.32 17.78
N GLY A 73 5.44 -5.40 17.90
CA GLY A 73 5.40 -6.29 19.07
C GLY A 73 4.81 -5.64 20.32
N LEU A 74 4.01 -4.59 20.19
CA LEU A 74 3.38 -3.87 21.30
C LEU A 74 1.88 -4.18 21.38
N GLU A 75 1.30 -4.03 22.58
CA GLU A 75 -0.16 -4.10 22.75
C GLU A 75 -0.87 -3.00 21.96
N LYS A 76 -0.30 -1.79 21.96
CA LYS A 76 -0.79 -0.63 21.23
C LYS A 76 0.38 0.12 20.59
N ALA A 77 0.16 0.64 19.39
CA ALA A 77 1.16 1.38 18.64
C ALA A 77 1.61 2.65 19.39
N ILE A 78 2.87 3.05 19.23
CA ILE A 78 3.40 4.32 19.74
C ILE A 78 3.78 5.20 18.56
N GLY A 79 3.10 6.33 18.41
CA GLY A 79 3.36 7.27 17.32
C GLY A 79 4.12 8.53 17.76
N VAL A 80 3.92 9.63 17.04
CA VAL A 80 4.66 10.88 17.27
C VAL A 80 4.51 11.37 18.71
N LYS A 81 5.62 11.91 19.26
CA LYS A 81 5.72 12.39 20.64
C LYS A 81 5.42 11.32 21.72
N GLY A 82 5.52 10.03 21.38
CA GLY A 82 5.22 8.95 22.32
C GLY A 82 3.72 8.75 22.57
N THR A 83 2.87 9.26 21.67
CA THR A 83 1.41 9.11 21.82
C THR A 83 1.02 7.64 21.65
N ILE A 84 0.27 7.10 22.61
CA ILE A 84 -0.23 5.73 22.57
C ILE A 84 -1.49 5.66 21.69
N GLY A 85 -1.48 4.76 20.72
CA GLY A 85 -2.61 4.47 19.84
C GLY A 85 -3.76 3.76 20.54
N VAL A 86 -4.85 3.52 19.80
CA VAL A 86 -6.05 2.84 20.32
C VAL A 86 -6.08 1.34 20.01
N ARG A 87 -5.20 0.86 19.14
CA ARG A 87 -5.15 -0.51 18.62
C ARG A 87 -3.70 -0.99 18.47
N ASN A 88 -3.51 -2.30 18.38
CA ASN A 88 -2.23 -2.89 18.02
C ASN A 88 -1.89 -2.60 16.55
N THR A 89 -0.62 -2.72 16.18
CA THR A 89 -0.17 -2.65 14.79
C THR A 89 -0.32 -4.03 14.12
N PRO A 90 -1.20 -4.21 13.11
CA PRO A 90 -1.28 -5.47 12.38
C PRO A 90 0.00 -5.72 11.55
N THR A 91 0.29 -6.98 11.24
CA THR A 91 1.38 -7.31 10.32
C THR A 91 1.08 -6.82 8.91
N LEU A 92 2.13 -6.42 8.17
CA LEU A 92 2.02 -6.18 6.73
C LEU A 92 2.32 -7.42 5.90
N LEU A 93 2.79 -8.52 6.51
CA LEU A 93 2.99 -9.77 5.78
C LEU A 93 1.65 -10.21 5.17
N ASN A 94 1.65 -10.42 3.86
CA ASN A 94 0.48 -10.83 3.09
C ASN A 94 -0.68 -9.83 3.08
N ALA A 95 -0.46 -8.57 3.49
CA ALA A 95 -1.52 -7.55 3.48
C ALA A 95 -2.08 -7.27 2.07
N GLY A 96 -1.31 -7.53 1.01
CA GLY A 96 -1.76 -7.43 -0.38
C GLY A 96 -2.82 -8.45 -0.81
N PHE A 97 -3.17 -9.42 0.05
CA PHE A 97 -4.27 -10.36 -0.21
C PHE A 97 -5.59 -9.95 0.45
N PHE A 98 -5.62 -8.88 1.26
CA PHE A 98 -6.84 -8.43 1.93
C PHE A 98 -7.63 -7.47 1.05
N GLU A 99 -8.94 -7.70 0.96
CA GLU A 99 -9.90 -6.81 0.27
C GLU A 99 -10.31 -5.61 1.14
N GLN A 100 -10.16 -5.73 2.46
CA GLN A 100 -10.49 -4.69 3.43
C GLN A 100 -9.35 -4.56 4.44
N LEU A 101 -8.93 -3.33 4.68
CA LEU A 101 -7.79 -3.00 5.53
C LEU A 101 -8.21 -2.20 6.75
N PHE A 102 -7.28 -2.13 7.71
CA PHE A 102 -7.52 -1.83 9.12
C PHE A 102 -8.39 -2.88 9.84
N LEU A 103 -8.29 -2.88 11.17
CA LEU A 103 -9.04 -3.81 12.03
C LEU A 103 -10.57 -3.63 11.97
N ASP A 104 -11.06 -2.53 11.42
CA ASP A 104 -12.48 -2.27 11.18
C ASP A 104 -12.86 -2.30 9.69
N GLY A 105 -11.94 -2.71 8.80
CA GLY A 105 -12.21 -2.89 7.38
C GLY A 105 -12.53 -1.61 6.60
N ARG A 106 -12.26 -0.43 7.17
CA ARG A 106 -12.74 0.86 6.61
C ARG A 106 -12.02 1.32 5.34
N GLU A 107 -10.88 0.73 4.99
CA GLU A 107 -10.17 1.06 3.74
C GLU A 107 -10.21 -0.10 2.75
N PRO A 108 -10.53 0.16 1.47
CA PRO A 108 -10.69 -0.87 0.46
C PRO A 108 -9.39 -1.24 -0.28
N SER A 109 -8.29 -0.52 -0.07
CA SER A 109 -7.04 -0.79 -0.79
C SER A 109 -5.79 -0.37 -0.02
N LEU A 110 -4.64 -0.98 -0.34
CA LEU A 110 -3.34 -0.63 0.23
C LEU A 110 -2.96 0.83 -0.08
N GLU A 111 -3.29 1.32 -1.27
CA GLU A 111 -3.03 2.69 -1.70
C GLU A 111 -3.72 3.69 -0.76
N THR A 112 -5.03 3.55 -0.55
CA THR A 112 -5.76 4.50 0.32
C THR A 112 -5.42 4.32 1.79
N GLN A 113 -5.09 3.09 2.22
CA GLN A 113 -4.62 2.80 3.56
C GLN A 113 -3.28 3.49 3.85
N ALA A 114 -2.31 3.45 2.93
CA ALA A 114 -0.98 4.00 3.12
C ALA A 114 -0.98 5.50 3.45
N LEU A 115 -1.96 6.27 2.94
CA LEU A 115 -2.08 7.70 3.25
C LEU A 115 -2.58 7.97 4.68
N LYS A 116 -3.43 7.09 5.26
CA LYS A 116 -4.12 7.42 6.52
C LYS A 116 -3.17 7.56 7.71
N PRO A 117 -2.17 6.67 7.94
CA PRO A 117 -1.18 6.82 9.02
C PRO A 117 -0.45 8.16 8.97
N ILE A 118 -0.13 8.63 7.75
CA ILE A 118 0.62 9.87 7.51
C ILE A 118 -0.15 11.09 8.06
N LEU A 119 -1.46 11.12 7.85
CA LEU A 119 -2.34 12.21 8.27
C LEU A 119 -2.92 12.01 9.68
N ASN A 120 -2.81 10.82 10.26
CA ASN A 120 -3.30 10.56 11.61
C ASN A 120 -2.42 11.26 12.65
N ARG A 121 -3.04 12.14 13.45
CA ARG A 121 -2.39 12.95 14.50
C ARG A 121 -1.64 12.17 15.57
N ILE A 122 -2.05 10.92 15.80
CA ILE A 122 -1.46 10.01 16.79
C ILE A 122 -0.27 9.26 16.18
N GLU A 123 -0.34 8.90 14.90
CA GLU A 123 0.66 8.08 14.20
C GLU A 123 1.80 8.96 13.67
N HIS A 124 1.75 9.43 12.42
CA HIS A 124 2.77 10.33 11.84
C HIS A 124 2.44 11.82 12.06
N GLY A 125 1.17 12.18 12.00
CA GLY A 125 0.63 13.48 12.37
C GLY A 125 0.92 14.66 11.43
N LEU A 126 1.20 14.43 10.14
CA LEU A 126 1.24 15.54 9.18
C LEU A 126 -0.12 16.24 9.09
N SER A 127 -0.12 17.56 8.90
CA SER A 127 -1.33 18.38 8.98
C SER A 127 -2.28 18.16 7.81
N ASP A 128 -1.74 17.88 6.62
CA ASP A 128 -2.49 17.83 5.36
C ASP A 128 -1.66 17.19 4.23
N SER A 129 -2.35 16.85 3.14
CA SER A 129 -1.75 16.33 1.92
C SER A 129 -0.80 17.32 1.22
N LYS A 130 -0.94 18.63 1.43
CA LYS A 130 -0.05 19.63 0.81
C LYS A 130 1.36 19.53 1.39
N SER A 131 1.47 19.18 2.67
CA SER A 131 2.74 18.94 3.35
C SER A 131 3.50 17.76 2.74
N ILE A 132 2.78 16.69 2.38
CA ILE A 132 3.33 15.53 1.67
C ILE A 132 3.90 15.94 0.30
N ILE A 133 3.09 16.64 -0.50
CA ILE A 133 3.51 17.11 -1.83
C ILE A 133 4.71 18.05 -1.71
N LYS A 134 4.74 18.93 -0.70
CA LYS A 134 5.87 19.82 -0.45
C LYS A 134 7.15 19.06 -0.14
N ILE A 135 7.11 18.04 0.72
CA ILE A 135 8.28 17.21 1.03
C ILE A 135 8.85 16.59 -0.26
N ILE A 136 7.98 16.02 -1.09
CA ILE A 136 8.38 15.36 -2.34
C ILE A 136 8.93 16.36 -3.37
N THR A 137 8.22 17.47 -3.60
CA THR A 137 8.55 18.42 -4.68
C THR A 137 9.71 19.36 -4.36
N THR A 138 10.11 19.46 -3.09
CA THR A 138 11.29 20.23 -2.65
C THR A 138 12.55 19.39 -2.54
N ASP A 139 12.44 18.06 -2.58
CA ASP A 139 13.57 17.13 -2.62
C ASP A 139 13.87 16.76 -4.07
N VAL A 140 15.07 17.12 -4.55
CA VAL A 140 15.48 16.91 -5.94
C VAL A 140 15.57 15.44 -6.34
N ASP A 141 15.94 14.57 -5.39
CA ASP A 141 16.05 13.13 -5.62
C ASP A 141 14.66 12.49 -5.67
N TYR A 142 13.76 12.87 -4.77
CA TYR A 142 12.36 12.42 -4.87
C TYR A 142 11.71 12.88 -6.16
N LEU A 143 11.81 14.17 -6.52
CA LEU A 143 11.20 14.67 -7.75
C LEU A 143 11.70 13.90 -8.99
N ALA A 144 13.00 13.58 -9.04
CA ALA A 144 13.56 12.76 -10.12
C ALA A 144 12.99 11.33 -10.13
N GLN A 145 12.86 10.70 -8.96
CA GLN A 145 12.30 9.35 -8.84
C GLN A 145 10.80 9.31 -9.21
N PHE A 146 10.01 10.27 -8.74
CA PHE A 146 8.59 10.36 -9.10
C PHE A 146 8.38 10.65 -10.58
N LYS A 147 9.23 11.50 -11.19
CA LYS A 147 9.24 11.71 -12.64
C LYS A 147 9.58 10.42 -13.39
N LYS A 148 10.56 9.66 -12.92
CA LYS A 148 10.96 8.38 -13.55
C LYS A 148 9.84 7.32 -13.45
N VAL A 149 9.21 7.19 -12.29
CA VAL A 149 8.23 6.12 -12.01
C VAL A 149 6.83 6.43 -12.56
N PHE A 150 6.39 7.70 -12.46
CA PHE A 150 5.02 8.09 -12.78
C PHE A 150 4.91 9.14 -13.90
N GLY A 151 6.02 9.65 -14.42
CA GLY A 151 5.99 10.69 -15.46
C GLY A 151 5.53 12.07 -14.96
N VAL A 152 5.47 12.28 -13.64
CA VAL A 152 4.98 13.52 -13.04
C VAL A 152 6.08 14.52 -12.70
N ASP A 153 5.69 15.78 -12.59
CA ASP A 153 6.53 16.89 -12.17
C ASP A 153 5.88 17.65 -11.00
N LYS A 154 6.44 18.81 -10.64
CA LYS A 154 5.91 19.61 -9.52
C LYS A 154 4.45 20.05 -9.71
N ALA A 155 4.00 20.23 -10.95
CA ALA A 155 2.65 20.70 -11.25
C ALA A 155 1.63 19.56 -11.28
N THR A 156 2.07 18.35 -11.65
CA THR A 156 1.19 17.17 -11.79
C THR A 156 1.25 16.19 -10.60
N MET A 157 2.20 16.40 -9.67
CA MET A 157 2.34 15.59 -8.47
C MET A 157 1.12 15.68 -7.53
N SER A 158 0.71 14.53 -6.99
CA SER A 158 -0.42 14.37 -6.05
C SER A 158 -0.16 13.20 -5.09
N THR A 159 -0.92 13.09 -3.99
CA THR A 159 -0.73 12.00 -3.02
C THR A 159 -0.95 10.62 -3.60
N VAL A 160 -1.78 10.48 -4.65
CA VAL A 160 -2.03 9.21 -5.35
C VAL A 160 -0.72 8.56 -5.81
N HIS A 161 0.27 9.34 -6.23
CA HIS A 161 1.56 8.78 -6.65
C HIS A 161 2.35 8.21 -5.46
N MET A 162 2.25 8.84 -4.28
CA MET A 162 2.88 8.33 -3.07
C MET A 162 2.16 7.07 -2.56
N GLU A 163 0.82 7.11 -2.55
CA GLU A 163 -0.05 5.97 -2.20
C GLU A 163 0.31 4.74 -3.04
N LYS A 164 0.35 4.91 -4.37
CA LYS A 164 0.72 3.86 -5.33
C LYS A 164 2.17 3.40 -5.23
N ALA A 165 3.09 4.25 -4.77
CA ALA A 165 4.47 3.84 -4.58
C ALA A 165 4.65 2.98 -3.33
N ILE A 166 3.90 3.27 -2.26
CA ILE A 166 4.00 2.54 -0.98
C ILE A 166 3.29 1.18 -1.04
N ALA A 167 2.14 1.13 -1.73
CA ALA A 167 1.34 -0.08 -1.96
C ALA A 167 2.00 -1.04 -2.95
#